data_AF-A0A7S2NE78-F1
#
_entry.id   AF-A0A7S2NE78-F1
#
_cell.length_a   1.000
_cell.length_b   1.000
_cell.length_c   1.000
_cell.angle_alpha   90.00
_cell.angle_beta   90.00
_cell.angle_gamma   90.00
#
_symmetry.space_group_name_H-M   'P 1'
#
loop_
_entity.id
_entity.type
_entity.pdbx_description
1 polymer ?
#
loop_
_entity_poly.entity_id
_entity_poly.type
_entity_poly.pdbx_seq_one_letter_code
_entity_poly.pdbx_strand_id
1 'polypeptide(L)'
;MQGVPLQGVPFQDAPGPNSLLSDLRAIQEPGGRAFGAGGGAAPFGAAGAQMQQPQQPHPATQGGMGLGMPGVFSPPGGSAQPSGALGGPGAGVGQAAMGLQAGGAAEPPVDLGCSAGPRAAGWLGAKRCFRSLFAAPGGSPLLLPGREAMSAAFEAALGELKAVGALTPEAADDCGLGKLALQLLSFASMEDPTALALLFTGVEQLASPVMTVLLDVPWAATGQTGWPIFGLLSLISMRRGTVPEALNTLEVDGLSDASGQTFQTELIAALQAGDSGALDRASSAYLQRLVSPGSALAPLTALAAQVVGRSDAGLRMGMLRTLQGAMQQAIGSAGELDIGLGTHWPLWGLLQMALEPLSG
;
A
#
# COMPACT_ATOMS: atom_id res chain seq x y z
N MET A 1 -60.99 9.45 4.72
CA MET A 1 -59.91 9.74 3.75
C MET A 1 -59.46 8.40 3.18
N GLN A 2 -59.76 8.15 1.91
CA GLN A 2 -59.48 6.91 1.21
C GLN A 2 -58.02 6.89 0.74
N GLY A 3 -57.34 5.76 0.93
CA GLY A 3 -55.96 5.55 0.49
C GLY A 3 -55.85 5.33 -1.01
N VAL A 4 -54.86 5.97 -1.63
CA VAL A 4 -54.51 5.84 -3.04
C VAL A 4 -53.42 4.76 -3.18
N PRO A 5 -53.58 3.75 -4.05
CA PRO A 5 -52.52 2.80 -4.36
C PRO A 5 -51.56 3.39 -5.41
N LEU A 6 -50.26 3.37 -5.12
CA LEU A 6 -49.20 3.72 -6.08
C LEU A 6 -48.97 2.54 -7.03
N GLN A 7 -49.23 2.78 -8.32
CA GLN A 7 -48.92 1.86 -9.42
C GLN A 7 -47.42 1.83 -9.68
N GLY A 8 -46.89 0.62 -9.92
CA GLY A 8 -45.48 0.35 -10.17
C GLY A 8 -44.98 0.93 -11.49
N VAL A 9 -43.82 1.56 -11.42
CA VAL A 9 -43.01 1.96 -12.58
C VAL A 9 -42.09 0.79 -12.91
N PRO A 10 -41.99 0.33 -14.18
CA PRO A 10 -41.04 -0.71 -14.54
C PRO A 10 -39.61 -0.20 -14.39
N PHE A 11 -38.81 -0.92 -13.60
CA PHE A 11 -37.35 -0.78 -13.56
C PHE A 11 -36.81 -1.12 -14.95
N GLN A 12 -36.25 -0.13 -15.65
CA GLN A 12 -35.42 -0.36 -16.82
C GLN A 12 -34.07 -0.94 -16.35
N ASP A 13 -33.63 -1.99 -17.04
CA ASP A 13 -32.37 -2.68 -16.79
C ASP A 13 -31.20 -1.68 -16.75
N ALA A 14 -30.56 -1.58 -15.59
CA ALA A 14 -29.30 -0.88 -15.44
C ALA A 14 -28.20 -1.62 -16.24
N PRO A 15 -27.29 -0.90 -16.91
CA PRO A 15 -26.15 -1.53 -17.58
C PRO A 15 -25.31 -2.31 -16.54
N GLY A 16 -25.05 -3.58 -16.84
CA GLY A 16 -24.38 -4.48 -15.89
C GLY A 16 -22.95 -4.05 -15.53
N PRO A 17 -22.45 -4.46 -14.34
CA PRO A 17 -21.19 -4.00 -13.73
C PRO A 17 -19.90 -4.37 -14.50
N ASN A 18 -19.99 -5.12 -15.60
CA ASN A 18 -18.84 -5.58 -16.37
C ASN A 18 -18.40 -4.62 -17.49
N SER A 19 -19.17 -3.59 -17.82
CA SER A 19 -18.83 -2.67 -18.93
C SER A 19 -17.60 -1.79 -18.64
N LEU A 20 -17.41 -1.35 -17.39
CA LEU A 20 -16.35 -0.41 -17.00
C LEU A 20 -14.95 -1.06 -16.95
N LEU A 21 -14.87 -2.32 -16.52
CA LEU A 21 -13.61 -3.08 -16.57
C LEU A 21 -13.21 -3.42 -18.01
N SER A 22 -14.17 -3.59 -18.91
CA SER A 22 -13.92 -3.74 -20.36
C SER A 22 -13.40 -2.45 -20.99
N ASP A 23 -13.95 -1.28 -20.61
CA ASP A 23 -13.50 0.02 -21.11
C ASP A 23 -12.08 0.38 -20.63
N LEU A 24 -11.73 0.04 -19.38
CA LEU A 24 -10.38 0.25 -18.84
C LEU A 24 -9.33 -0.68 -19.47
N ARG A 25 -9.69 -1.92 -19.80
CA ARG A 25 -8.81 -2.85 -20.55
C ARG A 25 -8.55 -2.36 -21.98
N ALA A 26 -9.54 -1.73 -22.61
CA ALA A 26 -9.38 -1.17 -23.96
C ALA A 26 -8.39 0.02 -24.01
N ILE A 27 -8.15 0.70 -22.89
CA ILE A 27 -7.17 1.79 -22.76
C ILE A 27 -5.74 1.26 -22.53
N GLN A 28 -5.58 0.05 -21.97
CA GLN A 28 -4.28 -0.52 -21.63
C GLN A 28 -3.58 -1.26 -22.78
N GLU A 29 -4.27 -1.57 -23.88
CA GLU A 29 -3.67 -2.25 -25.05
C GLU A 29 -3.72 -1.45 -26.37
N PRO A 30 -3.05 -0.28 -26.48
CA PRO A 30 -2.90 0.37 -27.78
C PRO A 30 -1.66 -0.22 -28.50
N GLY A 31 -1.79 -1.41 -29.11
CA GLY A 31 -0.76 -1.87 -30.06
C GLY A 31 -0.43 -3.35 -30.14
N GLY A 32 -1.42 -4.25 -30.13
CA GLY A 32 -1.22 -5.62 -30.60
C GLY A 32 -1.14 -5.66 -32.13
N ARG A 33 0.08 -5.77 -32.69
CA ARG A 33 0.32 -6.03 -34.11
C ARG A 33 -0.55 -7.19 -34.61
N ALA A 34 -1.38 -6.91 -35.61
CA ALA A 34 -2.10 -7.89 -36.39
C ALA A 34 -1.12 -8.86 -37.09
N PHE A 35 -1.16 -10.14 -36.69
CA PHE A 35 -0.75 -11.24 -37.56
C PHE A 35 -2.02 -11.84 -38.16
N GLY A 36 -2.14 -11.73 -39.48
CA GLY A 36 -3.28 -12.23 -40.23
C GLY A 36 -3.29 -13.76 -40.34
N ALA A 37 -4.46 -14.32 -40.13
CA ALA A 37 -5.06 -15.49 -40.78
C ALA A 37 -6.45 -15.61 -40.13
N GLY A 38 -7.59 -15.51 -40.82
CA GLY A 38 -7.93 -16.24 -42.03
C GLY A 38 -8.94 -17.31 -41.66
N GLY A 39 -10.22 -16.92 -41.56
CA GLY A 39 -11.38 -17.80 -41.72
C GLY A 39 -11.85 -18.63 -40.53
N GLY A 40 -13.17 -18.80 -40.43
CA GLY A 40 -13.78 -19.92 -39.71
C GLY A 40 -14.88 -19.51 -38.73
N ALA A 41 -16.13 -19.73 -39.13
CA ALA A 41 -17.32 -19.55 -38.33
C ALA A 41 -17.55 -20.68 -37.29
N ALA A 42 -18.48 -20.41 -36.37
CA ALA A 42 -19.34 -21.32 -35.61
C ALA A 42 -18.97 -21.61 -34.12
N PRO A 43 -19.99 -21.93 -33.29
CA PRO A 43 -20.11 -21.54 -31.88
C PRO A 43 -19.68 -22.64 -30.89
N PHE A 44 -19.21 -22.24 -29.70
CA PHE A 44 -18.88 -23.18 -28.64
C PHE A 44 -20.05 -23.41 -27.67
N GLY A 45 -20.57 -24.64 -27.74
CA GLY A 45 -21.33 -25.29 -26.69
C GLY A 45 -20.43 -26.02 -25.68
N ALA A 46 -21.07 -26.44 -24.61
CA ALA A 46 -20.54 -27.04 -23.39
C ALA A 46 -19.84 -28.40 -23.54
N ALA A 47 -18.83 -28.63 -22.70
CA ALA A 47 -18.39 -29.89 -22.04
C ALA A 47 -17.01 -29.59 -21.41
N GLY A 48 -16.71 -29.81 -20.13
CA GLY A 48 -16.92 -31.05 -19.39
C GLY A 48 -15.68 -31.94 -19.54
N ALA A 49 -14.60 -31.68 -18.79
CA ALA A 49 -13.50 -32.63 -18.62
C ALA A 49 -12.75 -32.39 -17.30
N GLN A 50 -12.91 -33.36 -16.39
CA GLN A 50 -12.11 -33.54 -15.19
C GLN A 50 -10.69 -33.93 -15.60
N MET A 51 -9.67 -33.31 -14.98
CA MET A 51 -8.28 -33.73 -15.10
C MET A 51 -7.79 -34.22 -13.74
N GLN A 52 -7.54 -35.53 -13.66
CA GLN A 52 -6.95 -36.23 -12.53
C GLN A 52 -5.46 -35.89 -12.41
N GLN A 53 -5.05 -35.44 -11.21
CA GLN A 53 -3.64 -35.38 -10.83
C GLN A 53 -3.16 -36.74 -10.30
N PRO A 54 -1.95 -37.21 -10.69
CA PRO A 54 -1.34 -38.37 -10.08
C PRO A 54 -0.70 -38.02 -8.73
N GLN A 55 -1.16 -38.71 -7.67
CA GLN A 55 -0.55 -38.73 -6.35
C GLN A 55 0.80 -39.45 -6.40
N GLN A 56 1.86 -38.82 -5.89
CA GLN A 56 3.11 -39.50 -5.53
C GLN A 56 3.11 -39.85 -4.03
N PRO A 57 3.56 -41.06 -3.65
CA PRO A 57 3.61 -41.49 -2.25
C PRO A 57 4.92 -41.05 -1.56
N HIS A 58 4.80 -40.44 -0.37
CA HIS A 58 5.91 -40.26 0.56
C HIS A 58 6.03 -41.48 1.50
N PRO A 59 7.25 -42.00 1.74
CA PRO A 59 7.46 -43.08 2.70
C PRO A 59 7.43 -42.59 4.16
N ALA A 60 6.80 -43.42 4.99
CA ALA A 60 6.72 -43.29 6.44
C ALA A 60 8.10 -43.37 7.09
N THR A 61 8.42 -42.42 7.98
CA THR A 61 9.55 -42.56 8.91
C THR A 61 9.01 -42.84 10.31
N GLN A 62 9.48 -43.96 10.83
CA GLN A 62 9.03 -44.66 12.02
C GLN A 62 9.96 -44.34 13.20
N GLY A 63 9.36 -43.99 14.35
CA GLY A 63 9.78 -44.41 15.70
C GLY A 63 11.16 -43.99 16.24
N GLY A 64 11.14 -43.21 17.32
CA GLY A 64 12.29 -43.06 18.21
C GLY A 64 11.88 -42.51 19.58
N MET A 65 11.51 -43.39 20.50
CA MET A 65 11.40 -43.08 21.92
C MET A 65 12.80 -43.01 22.54
N GLY A 66 13.08 -41.93 23.29
CA GLY A 66 14.31 -41.77 24.06
C GLY A 66 14.03 -41.06 25.39
N LEU A 67 13.90 -41.86 26.45
CA LEU A 67 13.92 -41.45 27.86
C LEU A 67 15.38 -41.21 28.30
N GLY A 68 15.66 -40.15 29.07
CA GLY A 68 16.95 -40.01 29.77
C GLY A 68 17.27 -38.64 30.37
N MET A 69 16.71 -38.35 31.57
CA MET A 69 17.32 -37.91 32.85
C MET A 69 18.52 -36.88 32.94
N PRO A 70 18.77 -36.27 34.12
CA PRO A 70 19.28 -34.91 34.30
C PRO A 70 20.74 -34.81 34.81
N GLY A 71 21.30 -33.58 34.78
CA GLY A 71 22.47 -33.14 35.55
C GLY A 71 22.75 -31.67 35.20
N VAL A 72 22.58 -30.67 36.09
CA VAL A 72 23.36 -30.34 37.30
C VAL A 72 24.86 -30.37 37.06
N PHE A 73 25.45 -29.21 36.73
CA PHE A 73 26.80 -28.83 37.18
C PHE A 73 27.01 -27.31 36.98
N SER A 74 27.04 -26.58 38.10
CA SER A 74 27.73 -25.28 38.20
C SER A 74 29.13 -25.53 38.74
N PRO A 75 30.10 -24.66 38.42
CA PRO A 75 31.09 -24.31 39.43
C PRO A 75 31.28 -22.79 39.60
N PRO A 76 31.89 -22.36 40.73
CA PRO A 76 31.92 -20.98 41.20
C PRO A 76 33.28 -20.28 40.99
N GLY A 77 33.26 -18.96 41.04
CA GLY A 77 34.19 -18.21 41.90
C GLY A 77 35.42 -17.54 41.28
N GLY A 78 35.63 -16.28 41.72
CA GLY A 78 36.91 -15.56 41.81
C GLY A 78 37.29 -14.77 40.54
N SER A 79 37.86 -13.57 40.59
CA SER A 79 38.38 -12.74 41.68
C SER A 79 38.72 -11.35 41.11
N ALA A 80 38.95 -10.39 42.01
CA ALA A 80 39.29 -8.98 41.82
C ALA A 80 40.56 -8.68 40.98
N GLN A 81 40.53 -7.50 40.33
CA GLN A 81 41.55 -6.42 40.13
C GLN A 81 43.06 -6.77 39.99
N PRO A 82 43.89 -6.04 39.19
CA PRO A 82 44.04 -4.58 39.32
C PRO A 82 44.46 -3.77 38.06
N SER A 83 44.59 -2.47 38.32
CA SER A 83 45.02 -1.33 37.51
C SER A 83 46.40 -1.45 36.83
N GLY A 84 46.53 -0.81 35.65
CA GLY A 84 47.76 -0.09 35.24
C GLY A 84 48.48 -0.60 33.97
N ALA A 85 48.52 0.26 32.93
CA ALA A 85 49.61 0.49 31.97
C ALA A 85 49.06 1.31 30.78
N LEU A 86 49.36 2.61 30.59
CA LEU A 86 50.56 3.22 30.01
C LEU A 86 50.99 2.65 28.63
N GLY A 87 50.58 3.37 27.57
CA GLY A 87 51.44 3.69 26.42
C GLY A 87 51.46 2.73 25.22
N GLY A 88 50.90 3.19 24.09
CA GLY A 88 51.19 2.64 22.77
C GLY A 88 50.46 3.39 21.63
N PRO A 89 51.15 3.96 20.63
CA PRO A 89 50.53 4.57 19.47
C PRO A 89 50.13 3.46 18.48
N GLY A 90 48.88 3.02 18.58
CA GLY A 90 48.28 2.05 17.67
C GLY A 90 47.78 2.73 16.41
N ALA A 91 48.39 2.37 15.28
CA ALA A 91 48.00 2.74 13.93
C ALA A 91 46.48 2.57 13.69
N GLY A 92 45.89 3.59 13.06
CA GLY A 92 44.48 3.64 12.71
C GLY A 92 44.07 2.49 11.81
N VAL A 93 43.29 1.57 12.38
CA VAL A 93 42.52 0.59 11.61
C VAL A 93 41.25 1.30 11.16
N GLY A 94 41.10 1.37 9.84
CA GLY A 94 40.10 2.13 9.12
C GLY A 94 38.68 1.91 9.65
N GLN A 95 38.06 3.02 10.06
CA GLN A 95 36.61 3.13 9.98
C GLN A 95 36.23 2.95 8.51
N ALA A 96 35.68 1.78 8.19
CA ALA A 96 34.85 1.60 7.01
C ALA A 96 33.63 2.52 7.20
N ALA A 97 33.78 3.78 6.81
CA ALA A 97 32.65 4.63 6.52
C ALA A 97 31.89 3.92 5.40
N MET A 98 30.81 3.23 5.77
CA MET A 98 29.79 2.82 4.82
C MET A 98 29.26 4.11 4.21
N GLY A 99 29.86 4.47 3.08
CA GLY A 99 29.39 5.54 2.23
C GLY A 99 27.99 5.14 1.80
N LEU A 100 26.99 5.75 2.44
CA LEU A 100 25.70 6.00 1.83
C LEU A 100 26.00 6.74 0.53
N GLN A 101 26.20 5.98 -0.55
CA GLN A 101 26.23 6.50 -1.90
C GLN A 101 24.94 7.30 -2.04
N ALA A 102 25.08 8.62 -2.10
CA ALA A 102 24.02 9.50 -2.56
C ALA A 102 23.75 9.09 -4.01
N GLY A 103 22.87 8.11 -4.18
CA GLY A 103 22.36 7.70 -5.48
C GLY A 103 21.89 8.95 -6.19
N GLY A 104 22.44 9.19 -7.38
CA GLY A 104 22.06 10.32 -8.20
C GLY A 104 20.54 10.32 -8.31
N ALA A 105 19.91 11.35 -7.76
CA ALA A 105 18.48 11.53 -7.86
C ALA A 105 18.17 11.60 -9.35
N ALA A 106 17.61 10.52 -9.90
CA ALA A 106 17.07 10.53 -11.25
C ALA A 106 16.16 11.75 -11.34
N GLU A 107 16.37 12.57 -12.38
CA GLU A 107 15.53 13.73 -12.63
C GLU A 107 14.06 13.25 -12.66
N PRO A 108 13.18 13.81 -11.83
CA PRO A 108 11.82 13.32 -11.72
C PRO A 108 11.16 13.33 -13.11
N PRO A 109 10.39 12.28 -13.46
CA PRO A 109 9.74 12.20 -14.76
C PRO A 109 8.97 13.48 -15.08
N VAL A 110 9.03 13.91 -16.34
CA VAL A 110 8.36 15.12 -16.81
C VAL A 110 6.86 14.99 -16.51
N ASP A 111 6.37 15.89 -15.65
CA ASP A 111 4.97 16.10 -15.27
C ASP A 111 4.20 14.89 -14.71
N LEU A 112 4.72 14.25 -13.65
CA LEU A 112 3.93 13.32 -12.83
C LEU A 112 2.62 13.93 -12.28
N GLY A 113 2.57 15.26 -12.15
CA GLY A 113 1.41 16.00 -11.67
C GLY A 113 0.27 16.14 -12.67
N CYS A 114 0.51 15.84 -13.96
CA CYS A 114 -0.45 16.05 -15.04
C CYS A 114 -0.95 17.50 -15.08
N SER A 115 -0.02 18.42 -14.88
CA SER A 115 -0.21 19.85 -14.70
C SER A 115 0.02 20.65 -15.98
N ALA A 116 0.56 20.02 -17.02
CA ALA A 116 0.84 20.61 -18.32
C ALA A 116 0.11 19.90 -19.46
N GLY A 117 0.07 20.55 -20.62
CA GLY A 117 -0.55 20.01 -21.83
C GLY A 117 -2.04 20.34 -21.99
N PRO A 118 -2.65 19.92 -23.12
CA PRO A 118 -4.00 20.33 -23.51
C PRO A 118 -5.12 19.83 -22.59
N ARG A 119 -4.84 18.81 -21.76
CA ARG A 119 -5.82 18.15 -20.88
C ARG A 119 -5.56 18.38 -19.39
N ALA A 120 -4.56 19.19 -19.03
CA ALA A 120 -4.18 19.47 -17.64
C ALA A 120 -5.36 19.94 -16.78
N ALA A 121 -6.27 20.74 -17.34
CA ALA A 121 -7.46 21.23 -16.62
C ALA A 121 -8.39 20.07 -16.18
N GLY A 122 -8.61 19.07 -17.04
CA GLY A 122 -9.41 17.90 -16.69
C GLY A 122 -8.74 17.02 -15.64
N TRP A 123 -7.42 16.84 -15.73
CA TRP A 123 -6.64 16.12 -14.70
C TRP A 123 -6.65 16.84 -13.35
N LEU A 124 -6.56 18.17 -13.34
CA LEU A 124 -6.72 18.96 -12.13
C LEU A 124 -8.14 18.85 -11.54
N GLY A 125 -9.18 18.84 -12.40
CA GLY A 125 -10.56 18.57 -12.03
C GLY A 125 -10.69 17.22 -11.33
N ALA A 126 -10.23 16.15 -11.99
CA ALA A 126 -10.21 14.80 -11.44
C ALA A 126 -9.50 14.76 -10.09
N LYS A 127 -8.26 15.26 -9.99
CA LYS A 127 -7.47 15.29 -8.75
C LYS A 127 -8.21 15.91 -7.57
N ARG A 128 -8.96 17.00 -7.78
CA ARG A 128 -9.81 17.61 -6.74
C ARG A 128 -10.91 16.66 -6.25
N CYS A 129 -11.52 15.88 -7.14
CA CYS A 129 -12.49 14.85 -6.76
C CYS A 129 -11.86 13.75 -5.89
N PHE A 130 -10.62 13.32 -6.17
CA PHE A 130 -9.93 12.36 -5.29
C PHE A 130 -9.62 12.97 -3.93
N ARG A 131 -9.11 14.20 -3.90
CA ARG A 131 -8.73 14.88 -2.65
C ARG A 131 -9.93 15.14 -1.74
N SER A 132 -11.12 15.35 -2.30
CA SER A 132 -12.33 15.56 -1.48
C SER A 132 -12.68 14.35 -0.60
N LEU A 133 -12.29 13.12 -1.00
CA LEU A 133 -12.45 11.92 -0.18
C LEU A 133 -11.67 11.97 1.13
N PHE A 134 -10.59 12.76 1.17
CA PHE A 134 -9.70 12.88 2.33
C PHE A 134 -9.88 14.22 3.06
N ALA A 135 -10.71 15.13 2.53
CA ALA A 135 -10.90 16.48 3.05
C ALA A 135 -11.99 16.59 4.14
N ALA A 136 -12.67 15.50 4.49
CA ALA A 136 -13.76 15.53 5.47
C ALA A 136 -13.28 16.08 6.84
N PRO A 137 -14.10 16.88 7.55
CA PRO A 137 -13.76 17.37 8.89
C PRO A 137 -13.48 16.19 9.83
N GLY A 138 -12.25 16.12 10.33
CA GLY A 138 -11.78 14.96 11.09
C GLY A 138 -11.20 13.85 10.21
N GLY A 139 -10.63 14.19 9.04
CA GLY A 139 -9.93 13.35 8.04
C GLY A 139 -8.83 12.45 8.59
N SER A 140 -9.23 11.61 9.52
CA SER A 140 -8.42 10.60 10.15
C SER A 140 -8.13 9.55 9.08
N PRO A 141 -6.88 9.07 8.99
CA PRO A 141 -6.51 7.98 8.09
C PRO A 141 -7.27 6.68 8.39
N LEU A 142 -7.98 6.63 9.51
CA LEU A 142 -8.76 5.48 9.99
C LEU A 142 -10.21 5.51 9.52
N LEU A 143 -10.66 6.57 8.84
CA LEU A 143 -12.03 6.67 8.35
C LEU A 143 -12.11 6.25 6.89
N LEU A 144 -12.81 5.16 6.64
CA LEU A 144 -13.18 4.71 5.31
C LEU A 144 -14.36 5.56 4.80
N PRO A 145 -14.22 6.35 3.72
CA PRO A 145 -15.34 7.01 3.09
C PRO A 145 -16.39 5.97 2.67
N GLY A 146 -17.67 6.33 2.79
CA GLY A 146 -18.75 5.46 2.33
C GLY A 146 -18.61 5.13 0.85
N ARG A 147 -19.07 3.95 0.43
CA ARG A 147 -19.04 3.51 -0.97
C ARG A 147 -19.62 4.56 -1.91
N GLU A 148 -20.76 5.13 -1.54
CA GLU A 148 -21.43 6.18 -2.32
C GLU A 148 -20.54 7.40 -2.56
N ALA A 149 -19.75 7.81 -1.55
CA ALA A 149 -18.82 8.93 -1.69
C ALA A 149 -17.67 8.59 -2.64
N MET A 150 -17.10 7.37 -2.54
CA MET A 150 -16.04 6.91 -3.44
C MET A 150 -16.54 6.79 -4.89
N SER A 151 -17.71 6.19 -5.10
CA SER A 151 -18.36 6.10 -6.41
C SER A 151 -18.67 7.48 -6.98
N ALA A 152 -19.21 8.41 -6.18
CA ALA A 152 -19.49 9.77 -6.63
C ALA A 152 -18.21 10.53 -7.02
N ALA A 153 -17.12 10.38 -6.25
CA ALA A 153 -15.83 10.98 -6.58
C ALA A 153 -15.24 10.38 -7.86
N PHE A 154 -15.36 9.06 -8.06
CA PHE A 154 -14.91 8.37 -9.26
C PHE A 154 -15.68 8.84 -10.51
N GLU A 155 -17.01 8.87 -10.46
CA GLU A 155 -17.84 9.34 -11.58
C GLU A 155 -17.61 10.81 -11.90
N ALA A 156 -17.46 11.66 -10.88
CA ALA A 156 -17.12 13.07 -11.07
C ALA A 156 -15.76 13.23 -11.76
N ALA A 157 -14.74 12.47 -11.33
CA ALA A 157 -13.43 12.47 -11.98
C ALA A 157 -13.50 11.99 -13.43
N LEU A 158 -14.26 10.92 -13.72
CA LEU A 158 -14.48 10.46 -15.09
C LEU A 158 -15.19 11.52 -15.94
N GLY A 159 -16.15 12.25 -15.37
CA GLY A 159 -16.84 13.36 -16.04
C GLY A 159 -15.88 14.45 -16.50
N GLU A 160 -15.00 14.91 -15.61
CA GLU A 160 -13.96 15.92 -15.90
C GLU A 160 -13.02 15.46 -17.03
N LEU A 161 -12.60 14.19 -17.02
CA LEU A 161 -11.67 13.64 -18.00
C LEU A 161 -12.32 13.38 -19.35
N LYS A 162 -13.57 12.91 -19.37
CA LYS A 162 -14.36 12.73 -20.61
C LYS A 162 -14.59 14.07 -21.30
N ALA A 163 -14.88 15.13 -20.55
CA ALA A 163 -15.13 16.47 -21.09
C ALA A 163 -13.95 17.05 -21.89
N VAL A 164 -12.72 16.66 -21.55
CA VAL A 164 -11.49 17.10 -22.25
C VAL A 164 -10.89 16.04 -23.18
N GLY A 165 -11.56 14.91 -23.37
CA GLY A 165 -11.04 13.80 -24.18
C GLY A 165 -9.73 13.21 -23.64
N ALA A 166 -9.56 13.16 -22.32
CA ALA A 166 -8.38 12.56 -21.68
C ALA A 166 -8.41 11.03 -21.59
N LEU A 167 -9.55 10.42 -21.93
CA LEU A 167 -9.74 8.96 -21.96
C LEU A 167 -9.85 8.39 -23.38
N THR A 168 -9.55 9.18 -24.41
CA THR A 168 -9.58 8.70 -25.80
C THR A 168 -8.27 7.97 -26.15
N PRO A 169 -8.24 7.14 -27.21
CA PRO A 169 -7.00 6.47 -27.66
C PRO A 169 -5.87 7.45 -27.99
N GLU A 170 -6.19 8.65 -28.48
CA GLU A 170 -5.22 9.73 -28.74
C GLU A 170 -4.67 10.35 -27.44
N ALA A 171 -5.18 9.92 -26.29
CA ALA A 171 -4.72 10.26 -24.95
C ALA A 171 -4.05 9.09 -24.24
N ALA A 172 -3.73 8.00 -24.92
CA ALA A 172 -3.18 6.79 -24.30
C ALA A 172 -1.92 7.05 -23.46
N ASP A 173 -1.07 7.98 -23.89
CA ASP A 173 0.17 8.35 -23.18
C ASP A 173 -0.01 9.52 -22.19
N ASP A 174 -1.24 10.03 -22.04
CA ASP A 174 -1.51 11.16 -21.16
C ASP A 174 -1.59 10.72 -19.69
N CYS A 175 -0.88 11.42 -18.81
CA CYS A 175 -0.97 11.31 -17.35
C CYS A 175 -1.01 9.86 -16.78
N GLY A 176 0.11 9.14 -16.86
CA GLY A 176 0.21 7.77 -16.34
C GLY A 176 -0.17 7.65 -14.84
N LEU A 177 0.26 8.61 -14.01
CA LEU A 177 -0.04 8.59 -12.58
C LEU A 177 -1.53 8.83 -12.27
N GLY A 178 -2.21 9.71 -13.03
CA GLY A 178 -3.64 9.93 -12.87
C GLY A 178 -4.48 8.73 -13.31
N LYS A 179 -4.06 8.03 -14.37
CA LYS A 179 -4.66 6.74 -14.76
C LYS A 179 -4.50 5.68 -13.68
N LEU A 180 -3.32 5.59 -13.09
CA LEU A 180 -3.09 4.72 -11.94
C LEU A 180 -4.00 5.08 -10.76
N ALA A 181 -4.15 6.37 -10.44
CA ALA A 181 -5.04 6.83 -9.37
C ALA A 181 -6.52 6.46 -9.64
N LEU A 182 -7.01 6.65 -10.87
CA LEU A 182 -8.34 6.19 -11.28
C LEU A 182 -8.51 4.68 -11.08
N GLN A 183 -7.52 3.90 -11.49
CA GLN A 183 -7.56 2.45 -11.36
C GLN A 183 -7.57 2.02 -9.89
N LEU A 184 -6.77 2.65 -9.02
CA LEU A 184 -6.78 2.37 -7.58
C LEU A 184 -8.12 2.76 -6.93
N LEU A 185 -8.71 3.90 -7.32
CA LEU A 185 -10.02 4.29 -6.81
C LEU A 185 -11.14 3.37 -7.30
N SER A 186 -11.06 2.85 -8.53
CA SER A 186 -12.05 1.88 -9.01
C SER A 186 -11.99 0.59 -8.20
N PHE A 187 -10.79 0.09 -7.85
CA PHE A 187 -10.63 -1.02 -6.92
C PHE A 187 -11.19 -0.69 -5.52
N ALA A 188 -10.84 0.49 -4.99
CA ALA A 188 -11.39 0.95 -3.71
C ALA A 188 -12.92 1.12 -3.74
N SER A 189 -13.55 1.20 -4.92
CA SER A 189 -14.99 1.38 -5.09
C SER A 189 -15.75 0.09 -5.45
N MET A 190 -15.05 -1.04 -5.65
CA MET A 190 -15.67 -2.32 -6.05
C MET A 190 -16.77 -2.79 -5.09
N GLU A 191 -17.82 -3.43 -5.57
CA GLU A 191 -18.89 -3.89 -4.67
C GLU A 191 -18.48 -5.07 -3.81
N ASP A 192 -17.81 -6.06 -4.42
CA ASP A 192 -17.30 -7.24 -3.74
C ASP A 192 -15.85 -7.01 -3.26
N PRO A 193 -15.63 -6.82 -1.95
CA PRO A 193 -14.29 -6.63 -1.41
C PRO A 193 -13.45 -7.93 -1.41
N THR A 194 -14.05 -9.11 -1.65
CA THR A 194 -13.32 -10.39 -1.73
C THR A 194 -12.30 -10.38 -2.87
N ALA A 195 -12.62 -9.69 -3.97
CA ALA A 195 -11.71 -9.49 -5.09
C ALA A 195 -10.44 -8.70 -4.70
N LEU A 196 -10.44 -7.97 -3.57
CA LEU A 196 -9.29 -7.22 -3.07
C LEU A 196 -8.30 -8.08 -2.28
N ALA A 197 -8.67 -9.30 -1.87
CA ALA A 197 -7.81 -10.15 -1.05
C ALA A 197 -6.51 -10.57 -1.78
N LEU A 198 -6.57 -10.69 -3.10
CA LEU A 198 -5.47 -11.10 -3.98
C LEU A 198 -5.23 -10.09 -5.11
N LEU A 199 -5.39 -8.79 -4.81
CA LEU A 199 -5.40 -7.76 -5.84
C LEU A 199 -4.10 -7.74 -6.66
N PHE A 200 -2.93 -7.69 -6.02
CA PHE A 200 -1.66 -7.56 -6.75
C PHE A 200 -1.07 -8.90 -7.18
N THR A 201 -1.35 -9.97 -6.45
CA THR A 201 -1.03 -11.35 -6.87
C THR A 201 -1.87 -11.81 -8.06
N GLY A 202 -3.13 -11.35 -8.16
CA GLY A 202 -4.03 -11.65 -9.27
C GLY A 202 -3.93 -10.69 -10.46
N VAL A 203 -3.36 -9.49 -10.27
CA VAL A 203 -3.29 -8.42 -11.28
C VAL A 203 -1.88 -7.82 -11.34
N GLU A 204 -0.93 -8.58 -11.88
CA GLU A 204 0.47 -8.14 -12.05
C GLU A 204 0.60 -6.80 -12.80
N GLN A 205 -0.31 -6.56 -13.76
CA GLN A 205 -0.38 -5.32 -14.54
C GLN A 205 -0.59 -4.06 -13.66
N LEU A 206 -1.23 -4.20 -12.50
CA LEU A 206 -1.39 -3.11 -11.54
C LEU A 206 -0.22 -3.07 -10.53
N ALA A 207 0.30 -4.23 -10.14
CA ALA A 207 1.38 -4.32 -9.14
C ALA A 207 2.62 -3.54 -9.60
N SER A 208 3.03 -3.72 -10.86
CA SER A 208 4.22 -3.05 -11.40
C SER A 208 4.17 -1.51 -11.30
N PRO A 209 3.15 -0.80 -11.84
CA PRO A 209 3.11 0.66 -11.73
C PRO A 209 2.96 1.16 -10.30
N VAL A 210 2.25 0.43 -9.42
CA VAL A 210 2.18 0.78 -7.99
C VAL A 210 3.55 0.66 -7.34
N MET A 211 4.25 -0.45 -7.56
CA MET A 211 5.60 -0.66 -7.04
C MET A 211 6.56 0.41 -7.57
N THR A 212 6.50 0.78 -8.85
CA THR A 212 7.35 1.86 -9.37
C THR A 212 7.10 3.18 -8.64
N VAL A 213 5.84 3.56 -8.38
CA VAL A 213 5.54 4.78 -7.62
C VAL A 213 5.99 4.68 -6.15
N LEU A 214 5.81 3.52 -5.54
CA LEU A 214 6.17 3.29 -4.14
C LEU A 214 7.69 3.22 -3.92
N LEU A 215 8.41 2.61 -4.85
CA LEU A 215 9.80 2.22 -4.65
C LEU A 215 10.72 3.17 -5.42
N ASP A 216 10.40 3.53 -6.66
CA ASP A 216 11.35 4.22 -7.54
C ASP A 216 11.14 5.74 -7.58
N VAL A 217 9.90 6.21 -7.38
CA VAL A 217 9.58 7.65 -7.41
C VAL A 217 9.80 8.26 -6.02
N PRO A 218 10.61 9.33 -5.87
CA PRO A 218 10.79 9.98 -4.58
C PRO A 218 9.45 10.42 -3.99
N TRP A 219 9.10 9.96 -2.79
CA TRP A 219 7.76 10.21 -2.22
C TRP A 219 7.41 11.68 -2.05
N ALA A 220 8.41 12.54 -1.86
CA ALA A 220 8.18 13.98 -1.85
C ALA A 220 7.71 14.51 -3.21
N ALA A 221 8.26 14.00 -4.31
CA ALA A 221 7.79 14.32 -5.65
C ALA A 221 6.36 13.79 -5.83
N THR A 222 6.09 12.56 -5.38
CA THR A 222 4.73 11.98 -5.37
C THR A 222 3.75 12.87 -4.62
N GLY A 223 4.11 13.35 -3.42
CA GLY A 223 3.29 14.28 -2.64
C GLY A 223 2.99 15.58 -3.39
N GLN A 224 4.00 16.17 -4.03
CA GLN A 224 3.85 17.39 -4.84
C GLN A 224 2.97 17.22 -6.08
N THR A 225 2.78 15.99 -6.57
CA THR A 225 1.81 15.76 -7.65
C THR A 225 0.38 16.02 -7.22
N GLY A 226 0.08 15.94 -5.92
CA GLY A 226 -1.26 16.05 -5.36
C GLY A 226 -2.17 14.85 -5.64
N TRP A 227 -1.66 13.77 -6.24
CA TRP A 227 -2.38 12.50 -6.35
C TRP A 227 -2.31 11.73 -5.02
N PRO A 228 -3.44 11.35 -4.40
CA PRO A 228 -3.44 10.72 -3.09
C PRO A 228 -3.20 9.20 -3.19
N ILE A 229 -2.10 8.77 -3.81
CA ILE A 229 -1.80 7.33 -4.06
C ILE A 229 -1.80 6.54 -2.74
N PHE A 230 -1.12 7.04 -1.71
CA PHE A 230 -1.11 6.40 -0.38
C PHE A 230 -2.50 6.42 0.28
N GLY A 231 -3.25 7.50 0.08
CA GLY A 231 -4.65 7.58 0.50
C GLY A 231 -5.48 6.47 -0.13
N LEU A 232 -5.36 6.26 -1.44
CA LEU A 232 -6.08 5.21 -2.17
C LEU A 232 -5.66 3.80 -1.73
N LEU A 233 -4.36 3.56 -1.49
CA LEU A 233 -3.89 2.30 -0.91
C LEU A 233 -4.45 2.10 0.51
N SER A 234 -4.59 3.17 1.29
CA SER A 234 -5.25 3.13 2.60
C SER A 234 -6.72 2.75 2.48
N LEU A 235 -7.45 3.28 1.49
CA LEU A 235 -8.84 2.89 1.24
C LEU A 235 -8.94 1.40 0.89
N ILE A 236 -8.08 0.91 -0.01
CA ILE A 236 -8.03 -0.51 -0.39
C ILE A 236 -7.73 -1.39 0.83
N SER A 237 -6.72 -1.02 1.63
CA SER A 237 -6.33 -1.75 2.85
C SER A 237 -7.47 -1.80 3.89
N MET A 238 -8.13 -0.66 4.16
CA MET A 238 -9.29 -0.62 5.05
C MET A 238 -10.46 -1.47 4.55
N ARG A 239 -10.73 -1.44 3.24
CA ARG A 239 -11.77 -2.28 2.65
C ARG A 239 -11.45 -3.76 2.74
N ARG A 240 -10.19 -4.14 2.54
CA ARG A 240 -9.73 -5.51 2.74
C ARG A 240 -9.97 -5.97 4.19
N GLY A 241 -9.83 -5.08 5.17
CA GLY A 241 -10.18 -5.33 6.57
C GLY A 241 -11.66 -5.66 6.84
N THR A 242 -12.56 -5.40 5.88
CA THR A 242 -13.97 -5.81 5.98
C THR A 242 -14.23 -7.24 5.51
N VAL A 243 -13.23 -7.89 4.90
CA VAL A 243 -13.32 -9.26 4.39
C VAL A 243 -12.71 -10.21 5.42
N PRO A 244 -13.44 -11.25 5.85
CA PRO A 244 -12.89 -12.28 6.71
C PRO A 244 -11.61 -12.89 6.11
N GLU A 245 -10.57 -13.07 6.92
CA GLU A 245 -9.30 -13.71 6.53
C GLU A 245 -8.49 -12.99 5.44
N ALA A 246 -8.94 -11.81 4.98
CA ALA A 246 -8.15 -11.07 3.99
C ALA A 246 -6.98 -10.31 4.61
N LEU A 247 -7.05 -9.97 5.91
CA LEU A 247 -5.90 -9.38 6.61
C LEU A 247 -4.82 -10.43 6.91
N ASN A 248 -3.59 -9.96 7.06
CA ASN A 248 -2.47 -10.77 7.51
C ASN A 248 -2.78 -11.42 8.86
N THR A 249 -2.08 -12.50 9.20
CA THR A 249 -2.17 -12.99 10.59
C THR A 249 -1.49 -12.00 11.55
N LEU A 250 -1.85 -12.03 12.83
CA LEU A 250 -1.23 -11.16 13.83
C LEU A 250 0.27 -11.39 13.95
N GLU A 251 0.75 -12.62 13.71
CA GLU A 251 2.17 -12.95 13.71
C GLU A 251 2.91 -12.24 12.56
N VAL A 252 2.33 -12.24 11.35
CA VAL A 252 2.93 -11.56 10.17
C VAL A 252 3.05 -10.05 10.39
N ASP A 253 2.05 -9.45 11.04
CA ASP A 253 2.09 -8.04 11.40
C ASP A 253 2.89 -7.74 12.67
N GLY A 254 3.39 -8.74 13.40
CA GLY A 254 4.12 -8.54 14.66
C GLY A 254 3.22 -8.06 15.81
N LEU A 255 1.93 -8.39 15.74
CA LEU A 255 0.90 -8.11 16.74
C LEU A 255 0.62 -9.32 17.67
N SER A 256 1.35 -10.42 17.50
CA SER A 256 1.37 -11.51 18.49
C SER A 256 2.08 -11.12 19.79
N ASP A 257 2.99 -10.15 19.72
CA ASP A 257 3.80 -9.69 20.86
C ASP A 257 3.14 -8.50 21.60
N ALA A 258 3.31 -8.47 22.92
CA ALA A 258 2.74 -7.41 23.78
C ALA A 258 3.25 -6.00 23.41
N SER A 259 4.48 -5.87 22.91
CA SER A 259 5.06 -4.60 22.47
C SER A 259 4.35 -4.04 21.24
N GLY A 260 4.05 -4.90 20.25
CA GLY A 260 3.30 -4.54 19.05
C GLY A 260 1.87 -4.11 19.39
N GLN A 261 1.17 -4.90 20.21
CA GLN A 261 -0.20 -4.58 20.64
C GLN A 261 -0.29 -3.26 21.41
N THR A 262 0.66 -3.02 22.33
CA THR A 262 0.73 -1.76 23.08
C THR A 262 0.93 -0.58 22.15
N PHE A 263 1.91 -0.68 21.23
CA PHE A 263 2.18 0.37 20.26
C PHE A 263 0.96 0.64 19.35
N GLN A 264 0.32 -0.40 18.81
CA GLN A 264 -0.86 -0.26 17.96
C GLN A 264 -1.99 0.45 18.69
N THR A 265 -2.24 0.09 19.95
CA THR A 265 -3.29 0.71 20.77
C THR A 265 -3.02 2.19 20.99
N GLU A 266 -1.79 2.55 21.39
CA GLU A 266 -1.38 3.95 21.61
C GLU A 266 -1.43 4.76 20.31
N LEU A 267 -0.99 4.17 19.20
CA LEU A 267 -1.00 4.77 17.87
C LEU A 267 -2.42 5.09 17.41
N ILE A 268 -3.34 4.12 17.49
CA ILE A 268 -4.74 4.30 17.09
C ILE A 268 -5.41 5.38 17.95
N ALA A 269 -5.20 5.35 19.28
CA ALA A 269 -5.73 6.35 20.18
C ALA A 269 -5.23 7.76 19.84
N ALA A 270 -3.93 7.90 19.55
CA ALA A 270 -3.33 9.17 19.14
C ALA A 270 -3.88 9.67 17.78
N LEU A 271 -4.08 8.76 16.80
CA LEU A 271 -4.68 9.10 15.51
C LEU A 271 -6.13 9.57 15.64
N GLN A 272 -6.92 8.91 16.49
CA GLN A 272 -8.31 9.30 16.76
C GLN A 272 -8.39 10.65 17.49
N ALA A 273 -7.45 10.92 18.38
CA ALA A 273 -7.38 12.20 19.10
C ALA A 273 -6.78 13.35 18.26
N GLY A 274 -6.16 13.05 17.11
CA GLY A 274 -5.40 14.04 16.34
C GLY A 274 -4.18 14.58 17.09
N ASP A 275 -3.65 13.86 18.09
CA ASP A 275 -2.52 14.29 18.91
C ASP A 275 -1.20 13.83 18.27
N SER A 276 -0.61 14.72 17.47
CA SER A 276 0.69 14.47 16.81
C SER A 276 1.84 14.28 17.81
N GLY A 277 1.74 14.84 19.01
CA GLY A 277 2.72 14.62 20.07
C GLY A 277 2.60 13.22 20.67
N ALA A 278 1.39 12.69 20.83
CA ALA A 278 1.17 11.30 21.24
C ALA A 278 1.65 10.30 20.18
N LEU A 279 1.47 10.60 18.88
CA LEU A 279 2.03 9.80 17.79
C LEU A 279 3.55 9.69 17.92
N ASP A 280 4.26 10.82 18.03
CA ASP A 280 5.72 10.83 18.15
C ASP A 280 6.22 10.08 19.40
N ARG A 281 5.52 10.22 20.53
CA ARG A 281 5.84 9.49 21.77
C ARG A 281 5.66 7.98 21.62
N ALA A 282 4.51 7.53 21.13
CA ALA A 282 4.20 6.11 20.96
C ALA A 282 5.20 5.44 20.01
N SER A 283 5.47 6.08 18.86
CA SER A 283 6.41 5.57 17.87
C SER A 283 7.86 5.55 18.38
N SER A 284 8.30 6.60 19.09
CA SER A 284 9.65 6.63 19.66
C SER A 284 9.83 5.57 20.76
N ALA A 285 8.83 5.39 21.61
CA ALA A 285 8.84 4.36 22.66
C ALA A 285 8.91 2.95 22.06
N TYR A 286 8.17 2.69 20.98
CA TYR A 286 8.24 1.40 20.27
C TYR A 286 9.61 1.16 19.66
N LEU A 287 10.15 2.13 18.89
CA LEU A 287 11.46 2.00 18.22
C LEU A 287 12.62 1.82 19.21
N GLN A 288 12.57 2.43 20.40
CA GLN A 288 13.58 2.25 21.45
C GLN A 288 13.55 0.86 22.09
N ARG A 289 12.41 0.18 22.04
CA ARG A 289 12.20 -1.15 22.64
C ARG A 289 12.27 -2.27 21.61
N LEU A 290 12.69 -1.98 20.37
CA LEU A 290 12.77 -2.97 19.32
C LEU A 290 13.94 -3.92 19.59
N VAL A 291 13.66 -5.05 20.25
CA VAL A 291 14.67 -6.05 20.63
C VAL A 291 14.83 -7.14 19.55
N SER A 292 13.80 -7.41 18.75
CA SER A 292 13.83 -8.45 17.71
C SER A 292 13.04 -8.03 16.47
N PRO A 293 13.50 -8.36 15.25
CA PRO A 293 12.76 -8.11 14.02
C PRO A 293 11.60 -9.10 13.90
N GLY A 294 10.44 -8.74 14.43
CA GLY A 294 9.19 -9.49 14.22
C GLY A 294 8.63 -9.25 12.82
N SER A 295 8.02 -8.08 12.62
CA SER A 295 7.49 -7.62 11.32
C SER A 295 8.24 -6.37 10.87
N ALA A 296 8.50 -6.27 9.56
CA ALA A 296 9.06 -5.04 8.98
C ALA A 296 8.02 -3.89 8.97
N LEU A 297 6.72 -4.21 8.99
CA LEU A 297 5.64 -3.24 8.86
C LEU A 297 5.45 -2.38 10.11
N ALA A 298 5.68 -2.94 11.31
CA ALA A 298 5.52 -2.20 12.56
C ALA A 298 6.57 -1.08 12.72
N PRO A 299 7.89 -1.30 12.51
CA PRO A 299 8.87 -0.21 12.45
C PRO A 299 8.60 0.82 11.36
N LEU A 300 8.19 0.39 10.16
CA LEU A 300 7.80 1.31 9.08
C LEU A 300 6.63 2.21 9.50
N THR A 301 5.64 1.65 10.18
CA THR A 301 4.48 2.38 10.70
C THR A 301 4.88 3.37 11.79
N ALA A 302 5.78 2.98 12.70
CA ALA A 302 6.33 3.87 13.71
C ALA A 302 7.11 5.04 13.08
N LEU A 303 7.95 4.78 12.08
CA LEU A 303 8.66 5.82 11.34
C LEU A 303 7.69 6.75 10.60
N ALA A 304 6.65 6.22 9.94
CA ALA A 304 5.61 7.01 9.28
C ALA A 304 4.90 7.95 10.26
N ALA A 305 4.52 7.45 11.44
CA ALA A 305 3.90 8.24 12.49
C ALA A 305 4.83 9.34 13.04
N GLN A 306 6.14 9.08 13.19
CA GLN A 306 7.10 10.14 13.52
C GLN A 306 7.15 11.22 12.44
N VAL A 307 7.10 10.85 11.15
CA VAL A 307 7.12 11.82 10.03
C VAL A 307 5.90 12.75 10.09
N VAL A 308 4.72 12.21 10.36
CA VAL A 308 3.47 12.98 10.55
C VAL A 308 3.62 14.03 11.65
N GLY A 309 4.30 13.69 12.75
CA GLY A 309 4.52 14.61 13.87
C GLY A 309 5.57 15.70 13.64
N ARG A 310 6.35 15.66 12.55
CA ARG A 310 7.38 16.69 12.29
C ARG A 310 6.79 17.90 11.60
N SER A 311 7.02 19.09 12.14
CA SER A 311 6.70 20.38 11.52
C SER A 311 7.81 20.89 10.60
N ASP A 312 9.07 20.59 10.92
CA ASP A 312 10.22 21.00 10.11
C ASP A 312 10.26 20.26 8.76
N ALA A 313 10.24 21.04 7.67
CA ALA A 313 10.18 20.49 6.33
C ALA A 313 11.44 19.72 5.94
N GLY A 314 12.63 20.23 6.31
CA GLY A 314 13.91 19.59 5.97
C GLY A 314 14.07 18.21 6.63
N LEU A 315 13.76 18.14 7.93
CA LEU A 315 13.76 16.91 8.70
C LEU A 315 12.71 15.92 8.17
N ARG A 316 11.48 16.38 7.91
CA ARG A 316 10.41 15.55 7.33
C ARG A 316 10.85 14.91 6.01
N MET A 317 11.47 15.70 5.13
CA MET A 317 12.01 15.22 3.84
C MET A 317 13.16 14.23 3.99
N GLY A 318 14.02 14.41 5.01
CA GLY A 318 15.02 13.42 5.39
C GLY A 318 14.39 12.09 5.83
N MET A 319 13.41 12.16 6.72
CA MET A 319 12.71 10.99 7.25
C MET A 319 11.90 10.24 6.17
N LEU A 320 11.24 10.96 5.25
CA LEU A 320 10.53 10.35 4.12
C LEU A 320 11.47 9.54 3.23
N ARG A 321 12.68 10.04 2.94
CA ARG A 321 13.68 9.30 2.18
C ARG A 321 14.16 8.04 2.91
N THR A 322 14.42 8.16 4.22
CA THR A 322 14.78 7.00 5.05
C THR A 322 13.66 5.95 5.05
N LEU A 323 12.40 6.40 5.20
CA LEU A 323 11.24 5.54 5.21
C LEU A 323 11.01 4.84 3.87
N GLN A 324 11.18 5.55 2.75
CA GLN A 324 11.12 4.96 1.42
C GLN A 324 12.21 3.91 1.23
N GLY A 325 13.45 4.18 1.65
CA GLY A 325 14.54 3.21 1.59
C GLY A 325 14.28 1.95 2.43
N ALA A 326 13.66 2.12 3.61
CA ALA A 326 13.22 0.99 4.42
C ALA A 326 12.06 0.21 3.77
N MET A 327 11.13 0.92 3.11
CA MET A 327 10.04 0.29 2.37
C MET A 327 10.56 -0.55 1.20
N GLN A 328 11.56 -0.07 0.44
CA GLN A 328 12.22 -0.83 -0.63
C GLN A 328 12.84 -2.14 -0.14
N GLN A 329 13.29 -2.20 1.11
CA GLN A 329 13.81 -3.43 1.70
C GLN A 329 12.70 -4.38 2.16
N ALA A 330 11.53 -3.85 2.52
CA ALA A 330 10.40 -4.63 3.03
C ALA A 330 9.45 -5.10 1.93
N ILE A 331 9.36 -4.36 0.82
CA ILE A 331 8.47 -4.63 -0.32
C ILE A 331 9.31 -4.63 -1.60
N GLY A 332 9.73 -5.80 -2.03
CA GLY A 332 10.47 -6.03 -3.27
C GLY A 332 9.68 -6.78 -4.35
N SER A 333 8.45 -7.22 -4.03
CA SER A 333 7.60 -8.02 -4.91
C SER A 333 6.12 -7.68 -4.79
N ALA A 334 5.32 -8.10 -5.78
CA ALA A 334 3.87 -7.95 -5.76
C ALA A 334 3.22 -8.68 -4.56
N GLY A 335 3.75 -9.85 -4.19
CA GLY A 335 3.28 -10.60 -3.01
C GLY A 335 3.54 -9.86 -1.70
N GLU A 336 4.73 -9.25 -1.54
CA GLU A 336 5.03 -8.42 -0.36
C GLU A 336 4.20 -7.13 -0.34
N LEU A 337 3.87 -6.57 -1.49
CA LEU A 337 2.94 -5.44 -1.58
C LEU A 337 1.51 -5.86 -1.14
N ASP A 338 1.05 -7.03 -1.55
CA ASP A 338 -0.21 -7.60 -1.07
C ASP A 338 -0.16 -7.84 0.45
N ILE A 339 0.95 -8.34 1.01
CA ILE A 339 1.12 -8.43 2.48
C ILE A 339 1.04 -7.03 3.11
N GLY A 340 1.72 -6.04 2.53
CA GLY A 340 1.66 -4.65 2.99
C GLY A 340 0.24 -4.08 2.99
N LEU A 341 -0.58 -4.38 1.98
CA LEU A 341 -1.99 -3.97 1.94
C LEU A 341 -2.87 -4.71 2.95
N GLY A 342 -2.54 -5.96 3.25
CA GLY A 342 -3.26 -6.81 4.21
C GLY A 342 -2.95 -6.51 5.67
N THR A 343 -2.13 -5.51 5.94
CA THR A 343 -1.67 -5.22 7.30
C THR A 343 -2.73 -4.60 8.20
N HIS A 344 -2.67 -4.92 9.49
CA HIS A 344 -3.43 -4.28 10.55
C HIS A 344 -2.88 -2.91 10.97
N TRP A 345 -1.70 -2.53 10.47
CA TRP A 345 -1.10 -1.24 10.76
C TRP A 345 -1.71 -0.13 9.88
N PRO A 346 -1.99 1.08 10.41
CA PRO A 346 -2.49 2.21 9.61
C PRO A 346 -1.37 2.87 8.76
N LEU A 347 -0.47 2.06 8.19
CA LEU A 347 0.74 2.49 7.49
C LEU A 347 0.42 3.41 6.31
N TRP A 348 -0.47 2.97 5.41
CA TRP A 348 -0.81 3.70 4.19
C TRP A 348 -1.45 5.05 4.47
N GLY A 349 -2.34 5.10 5.46
CA GLY A 349 -2.97 6.34 5.88
C GLY A 349 -1.98 7.31 6.55
N LEU A 350 -1.06 6.82 7.37
CA LEU A 350 0.02 7.63 7.94
C LEU A 350 0.95 8.19 6.85
N LEU A 351 1.27 7.39 5.82
CA LEU A 351 2.06 7.85 4.67
C LEU A 351 1.33 8.96 3.90
N GLN A 352 0.02 8.84 3.70
CA GLN A 352 -0.78 9.91 3.11
C GLN A 352 -0.70 11.19 3.95
N MET A 353 -0.91 11.10 5.27
CA MET A 353 -0.82 12.25 6.17
C MET A 353 0.57 12.91 6.15
N ALA A 354 1.63 12.11 6.05
CA ALA A 354 3.01 12.61 6.00
C ALA A 354 3.29 13.42 4.73
N LEU A 355 2.59 13.11 3.64
CA LEU A 355 2.76 13.76 2.34
C LEU A 355 1.76 14.89 2.08
N GLU A 356 0.62 14.93 2.78
CA GLU A 356 -0.41 15.97 2.59
C GLU A 356 0.14 17.41 2.70
N PRO A 357 1.06 17.76 3.63
CA PRO A 357 1.63 19.11 3.66
C PRO A 357 2.41 19.51 2.40
N LEU A 358 2.76 18.56 1.53
CA LEU A 358 3.49 18.78 0.29
C LEU A 358 2.55 18.93 -0.92
N SER A 359 1.24 18.68 -0.76
CA SER A 359 0.32 18.47 -1.88
C SER A 359 -0.22 19.73 -2.56
N GLY A 360 0.10 20.92 -2.04
CA GLY A 360 -0.17 22.23 -2.67
C GLY A 360 -1.64 22.61 -2.81
#